data_AF-A0A2S7XWZ1-F1
#
_entry.id   AF-A0A2S7XWZ1-F1
#
_cell.length_a   1.000
_cell.length_b   1.000
_cell.length_c   1.000
_cell.angle_alpha   90.00
_cell.angle_beta   90.00
_cell.angle_gamma   90.00
#
_symmetry.space_group_name_H-M   'P 1'
#
loop_
_entity.id
_entity.type
_entity.pdbx_description
1 polymer ?
#
loop_
_entity_poly.entity_id
_entity_poly.type
_entity_poly.pdbx_seq_one_letter_code
_entity_poly.pdbx_strand_id
1 'polypeptide(L)'
;MSIEYELIKDDVTANNIAAHAPFLQKEVIKIHADGFTLGPSVDEDKPNTSKNHWAIILETPRKNIRLSMESRLNERTGEHGVLVLKVLDYFGISNNVVHRQPFSRKCPTIKVQHILDLVFAQGWHKYKMLTTSNGAKKGCRHHIQTMLVGFQSRNWIDSQSDTSKSVEKFLPFVYTRYTDDSRKISIEKRPIDIGRFL
;
A
#
# COMPACT_ATOMS: atom_id res chain seq x y z
N MET A 1 -1.32 20.31 2.64
CA MET A 1 -1.47 19.40 3.81
C MET A 1 -2.22 18.19 3.32
N SER A 2 -1.56 17.03 3.28
CA SER A 2 -2.19 15.80 2.82
C SER A 2 -3.24 15.37 3.83
N ILE A 3 -4.44 15.02 3.36
CA ILE A 3 -5.51 14.51 4.21
C ILE A 3 -5.29 13.02 4.42
N GLU A 4 -5.41 12.56 5.67
CA GLU A 4 -5.20 11.19 6.10
C GLU A 4 -6.43 10.65 6.82
N TYR A 5 -6.78 9.39 6.55
CA TYR A 5 -7.88 8.68 7.19
C TYR A 5 -7.42 7.29 7.62
N GLU A 6 -7.73 6.91 8.86
CA GLU A 6 -7.57 5.55 9.33
C GLU A 6 -8.83 4.75 8.98
N LEU A 7 -8.67 3.70 8.17
CA LEU A 7 -9.78 2.83 7.80
C LEU A 7 -9.89 1.75 8.89
N ILE A 8 -10.73 1.99 9.89
CA ILE A 8 -10.97 1.07 11.01
C ILE A 8 -12.45 0.66 11.13
N LYS A 9 -13.39 1.49 10.67
CA LYS A 9 -14.83 1.15 10.61
C LYS A 9 -15.20 0.50 9.27
N ASP A 10 -16.42 -0.02 9.14
CA ASP A 10 -16.85 -0.85 7.99
C ASP A 10 -17.34 -0.07 6.76
N ASP A 11 -17.32 1.26 6.80
CA ASP A 11 -17.73 2.07 5.67
C ASP A 11 -17.00 3.42 5.62
N VAL A 12 -17.12 4.11 4.49
CA VAL A 12 -16.48 5.40 4.24
C VAL A 12 -16.86 6.45 5.29
N THR A 13 -18.16 6.58 5.59
CA THR A 13 -18.67 7.64 6.48
C THR A 13 -18.28 7.45 7.93
N ALA A 14 -18.26 6.21 8.40
CA ALA A 14 -17.83 5.85 9.75
C ALA A 14 -16.33 6.08 9.98
N ASN A 15 -15.54 6.20 8.91
CA ASN A 15 -14.12 6.55 8.95
C ASN A 15 -13.86 8.06 8.75
N ASN A 16 -14.84 8.91 9.08
CA ASN A 16 -14.76 10.38 8.99
C ASN A 16 -14.52 10.91 7.56
N ILE A 17 -14.81 10.13 6.54
CA ILE A 17 -14.79 10.58 5.15
C ILE A 17 -16.21 11.01 4.79
N ALA A 18 -16.39 12.28 4.42
CA ALA A 18 -17.69 12.76 3.95
C ALA A 18 -18.17 11.95 2.74
N ALA A 19 -19.46 11.54 2.73
CA ALA A 19 -20.03 10.71 1.66
C ALA A 19 -19.88 11.34 0.25
N HIS A 20 -19.82 12.67 0.18
CA HIS A 20 -19.66 13.44 -1.04
C HIS A 20 -18.23 14.00 -1.20
N ALA A 21 -17.24 13.45 -0.49
CA ALA A 21 -15.85 13.89 -0.62
C ALA A 21 -15.41 13.77 -2.09
N PRO A 22 -14.92 14.86 -2.74
CA PRO A 22 -14.68 14.87 -4.19
C PRO A 22 -13.72 13.81 -4.69
N PHE A 23 -12.79 13.34 -3.84
CA PHE A 23 -11.83 12.32 -4.22
C PHE A 23 -12.46 10.93 -4.42
N LEU A 24 -13.60 10.64 -3.78
CA LEU A 24 -14.30 9.36 -3.89
C LEU A 24 -14.82 9.12 -5.31
N GLN A 25 -15.24 10.19 -5.99
CA GLN A 25 -15.80 10.13 -7.34
C GLN A 25 -14.74 10.13 -8.44
N LYS A 26 -13.46 10.28 -8.08
CA LYS A 26 -12.38 10.30 -9.07
C LYS A 26 -12.18 8.93 -9.68
N GLU A 27 -12.06 8.92 -11.01
CA GLU A 27 -11.68 7.72 -11.74
C GLU A 27 -10.21 7.38 -11.47
N VAL A 28 -9.99 6.09 -11.25
CA VAL A 28 -8.66 5.50 -11.19
C VAL A 28 -8.19 5.29 -12.62
N ILE A 29 -7.06 5.93 -12.97
CA ILE A 29 -6.39 5.82 -14.28
C ILE A 29 -5.47 4.61 -14.29
N LYS A 30 -4.72 4.43 -13.20
CA LYS A 30 -3.71 3.38 -13.05
C LYS A 30 -3.57 3.00 -11.57
N ILE A 31 -3.23 1.74 -11.32
CA ILE A 31 -2.92 1.25 -9.97
C ILE A 31 -1.43 0.94 -9.92
N HIS A 32 -0.75 1.37 -8.86
CA HIS A 32 0.67 1.06 -8.65
C HIS A 32 0.85 0.35 -7.31
N ALA A 33 1.73 -0.65 -7.27
CA ALA A 33 2.32 -1.14 -6.03
C ALA A 33 3.70 -0.51 -5.88
N ASP A 34 3.83 0.43 -4.95
CA ASP A 34 5.07 1.16 -4.70
C ASP A 34 5.75 0.62 -3.45
N GLY A 35 7.04 0.30 -3.59
CA GLY A 35 7.96 0.01 -2.49
C GLY A 35 8.72 1.27 -2.11
N PHE A 36 8.66 1.64 -0.84
CA PHE A 36 9.31 2.80 -0.25
C PHE A 36 10.36 2.35 0.77
N THR A 37 11.39 3.17 0.93
CA THR A 37 12.27 3.06 2.10
C THR A 37 11.84 4.10 3.11
N LEU A 38 11.64 3.69 4.36
CA LEU A 38 11.88 4.62 5.46
C LEU A 38 13.41 4.74 5.50
N GLY A 39 13.96 5.92 5.24
CA GLY A 39 15.41 6.12 5.21
C GLY A 39 16.09 5.54 6.46
N PRO A 40 17.41 5.29 6.43
CA PRO A 40 18.11 4.84 7.62
C PRO A 40 17.90 5.84 8.77
N SER A 41 17.86 5.32 10.00
CA SER A 41 18.08 6.19 11.16
C SER A 41 19.50 6.71 11.08
N VAL A 42 19.72 7.93 11.58
CA VAL A 42 20.98 8.68 11.45
C VAL A 42 22.21 7.92 12.00
N ASP A 43 21.99 6.85 12.76
CA ASP A 43 23.00 6.08 13.49
C ASP A 43 23.37 4.70 12.87
N GLU A 44 22.94 4.38 11.64
CA GLU A 44 23.24 3.07 11.01
C GLU A 44 24.15 3.20 9.77
N ASP A 45 25.39 2.68 9.86
CA ASP A 45 26.37 2.59 8.74
C ASP A 45 25.96 1.62 7.62
N LYS A 46 24.87 0.85 7.81
CA LYS A 46 24.37 -0.14 6.85
C LYS A 46 22.90 0.13 6.51
N PRO A 47 22.48 -0.12 5.25
CA PRO A 47 21.09 0.04 4.87
C PRO A 47 20.19 -0.87 5.71
N ASN A 48 19.18 -0.29 6.34
CA ASN A 48 18.23 -1.04 7.14
C ASN A 48 17.23 -1.77 6.24
N THR A 49 17.60 -2.99 5.84
CA THR A 49 16.79 -3.88 5.00
C THR A 49 15.45 -4.26 5.63
N SER A 50 15.24 -3.99 6.93
CA SER A 50 13.99 -4.31 7.61
C SER A 50 12.87 -3.27 7.40
N LYS A 51 13.19 -2.10 6.83
CA LYS A 51 12.32 -0.89 6.77
C LYS A 51 11.62 -0.65 5.43
N ASN A 52 11.59 -1.65 4.54
CA ASN A 52 10.82 -1.54 3.29
C ASN A 52 9.31 -1.55 3.58
N HIS A 53 8.63 -0.51 3.10
CA HIS A 53 7.19 -0.34 3.26
C HIS A 53 6.53 -0.33 1.88
N TRP A 54 5.38 -0.98 1.74
CA TRP A 54 4.65 -1.03 0.48
C TRP A 54 3.31 -0.33 0.59
N ALA A 55 2.90 0.31 -0.50
CA ALA A 55 1.58 0.93 -0.61
C ALA A 55 0.97 0.67 -1.99
N ILE A 56 -0.37 0.69 -2.04
CA ILE A 56 -1.10 0.86 -3.29
C ILE A 56 -1.27 2.35 -3.56
N ILE A 57 -0.92 2.78 -4.78
CA ILE A 57 -1.21 4.12 -5.28
C ILE A 57 -2.30 4.02 -6.33
N LEU A 58 -3.40 4.72 -6.11
CA LEU A 58 -4.44 4.94 -7.11
C LEU A 58 -4.12 6.26 -7.81
N GLU A 59 -3.69 6.18 -9.06
CA GLU A 59 -3.46 7.34 -9.89
C GLU A 59 -4.80 7.90 -10.39
N THR A 60 -5.01 9.20 -10.22
CA THR A 60 -6.21 9.91 -10.71
C THR A 60 -5.80 11.20 -11.42
N PRO A 61 -6.69 11.87 -12.18
CA PRO A 61 -6.31 13.04 -12.98
C PRO A 61 -5.72 14.22 -12.19
N ARG A 62 -5.89 14.26 -10.85
CA ARG A 62 -5.48 15.41 -10.02
C ARG A 62 -4.82 15.13 -8.68
N LYS A 63 -5.13 14.01 -8.03
CA LYS A 63 -4.54 13.68 -6.73
C LYS A 63 -4.44 12.18 -6.60
N ASN A 64 -3.24 11.69 -6.34
CA ASN A 64 -3.07 10.27 -6.11
C ASN A 64 -3.62 9.90 -4.73
N ILE A 65 -4.19 8.71 -4.61
CA ILE A 65 -4.63 8.16 -3.33
C ILE A 65 -3.65 7.07 -2.94
N ARG A 66 -3.13 7.12 -1.72
CA ARG A 66 -2.27 6.08 -1.17
C ARG A 66 -3.04 5.25 -0.16
N LEU A 67 -2.99 3.93 -0.32
CA LEU A 67 -3.43 2.95 0.67
C LEU A 67 -2.19 2.22 1.20
N SER A 68 -1.89 2.40 2.48
CA SER A 68 -0.68 1.84 3.12
C SER A 68 -1.00 1.26 4.48
N MET A 69 -0.48 0.05 4.76
CA MET A 69 -0.66 -0.62 6.05
C MET A 69 0.37 -0.13 7.06
N GLU A 70 -0.04 0.66 8.05
CA GLU A 70 0.85 1.25 9.04
C GLU A 70 0.88 0.46 10.35
N SER A 71 2.04 0.43 11.00
CA SER A 71 2.31 -0.26 12.27
C SER A 71 1.77 0.53 13.47
N ARG A 72 0.47 0.83 13.47
CA ARG A 72 -0.26 1.49 14.57
C ARG A 72 -1.20 0.49 15.23
N LEU A 73 -1.56 0.74 16.49
CA LEU A 73 -2.59 -0.04 17.17
C LEU A 73 -3.94 0.24 16.51
N ASN A 74 -4.59 -0.80 16.02
CA ASN A 74 -5.94 -0.71 15.45
C ASN A 74 -6.96 -1.03 16.54
N GLU A 75 -7.61 0.01 17.06
CA GLU A 75 -8.59 -0.10 18.16
C GLU A 75 -9.70 -1.09 17.88
N ARG A 76 -10.09 -1.29 16.62
CA ARG A 76 -11.11 -2.27 16.26
C ARG A 76 -10.64 -3.71 16.46
N THR A 77 -9.40 -4.00 16.09
CA THR A 77 -8.90 -5.38 16.06
C THR A 77 -8.15 -5.77 17.34
N GLY A 78 -7.80 -4.77 18.17
CA GLY A 78 -6.97 -4.91 19.36
C GLY A 78 -5.49 -5.15 19.08
N GLU A 79 -5.07 -5.09 17.80
CA GLU A 79 -3.76 -5.52 17.33
C GLU A 79 -3.11 -4.45 16.43
N HIS A 80 -1.83 -4.61 16.12
CA HIS A 80 -1.16 -3.69 15.20
C HIS A 80 -1.55 -3.96 13.75
N GLY A 81 -1.79 -2.88 12.99
CA GLY A 81 -2.15 -2.92 11.58
C GLY A 81 -3.33 -2.01 11.27
N VAL A 82 -3.04 -0.79 10.82
CA VAL A 82 -4.05 0.17 10.38
C VAL A 82 -3.88 0.42 8.89
N LEU A 83 -4.92 0.15 8.10
CA LEU A 83 -4.93 0.56 6.69
C LEU A 83 -5.22 2.06 6.63
N VAL A 84 -4.23 2.83 6.19
CA VAL A 84 -4.32 4.29 6.11
C VAL A 84 -4.55 4.71 4.67
N LEU A 85 -5.55 5.57 4.46
CA LEU A 85 -5.82 6.26 3.22
C LEU A 85 -5.23 7.67 3.28
N LYS A 86 -4.39 8.04 2.33
CA LYS A 86 -3.89 9.43 2.18
C LYS A 86 -4.25 9.99 0.83
N VAL A 87 -4.84 11.18 0.82
CA VAL A 87 -5.02 11.99 -0.39
C VAL A 87 -3.74 12.81 -0.61
N LEU A 88 -2.95 12.43 -1.61
CA LEU A 88 -1.66 13.04 -1.87
C LEU A 88 -1.82 14.41 -2.53
N ASP A 89 -1.01 15.37 -2.08
CA ASP A 89 -0.98 16.74 -2.63
C ASP A 89 -0.01 16.88 -3.81
N TYR A 90 0.68 15.81 -4.19
CA TYR A 90 1.62 15.78 -5.32
C TYR A 90 1.20 14.76 -6.37
N PHE A 91 1.74 14.95 -7.56
CA PHE A 91 1.61 14.05 -8.70
C PHE A 91 2.91 13.29 -8.93
N GLY A 92 2.79 12.15 -9.61
CA GLY A 92 3.95 11.36 -10.02
C GLY A 92 4.50 10.46 -8.91
N ILE A 93 5.81 10.21 -9.00
CA ILE A 93 6.52 9.26 -8.14
C ILE A 93 7.20 10.02 -7.00
N SER A 94 6.96 9.61 -5.75
CA SER A 94 7.71 10.17 -4.63
C SER A 94 9.19 9.80 -4.74
N ASN A 95 10.09 10.72 -4.37
CA ASN A 95 11.54 10.47 -4.33
C ASN A 95 11.93 9.28 -3.43
N ASN A 96 11.07 8.89 -2.48
CA ASN A 96 11.28 7.77 -1.57
C ASN A 96 10.86 6.42 -2.16
N VAL A 97 10.22 6.41 -3.34
CA VAL A 97 9.93 5.18 -4.08
C VAL A 97 11.24 4.63 -4.60
N VAL A 98 11.50 3.36 -4.29
CA VAL A 98 12.65 2.59 -4.78
C VAL A 98 12.23 1.48 -5.74
N HIS A 99 10.95 1.15 -5.76
CA HIS A 99 10.37 0.23 -6.72
C HIS A 99 8.93 0.63 -7.00
N ARG A 100 8.52 0.56 -8.26
CA ARG A 100 7.14 0.74 -8.68
C ARG A 100 6.74 -0.37 -9.62
N GLN A 101 5.59 -0.96 -9.33
CA GLN A 101 4.95 -1.91 -10.21
C GLN A 101 3.60 -1.38 -10.70
N PRO A 102 3.51 -0.85 -11.94
CA PRO A 102 2.29 -0.30 -12.50
C PRO A 102 1.36 -1.37 -13.08
N PHE A 103 0.05 -1.16 -12.95
CA PHE A 103 -1.01 -1.97 -13.52
C PHE A 103 -2.03 -1.07 -14.22
N SER A 104 -2.14 -1.25 -15.54
CA SER A 104 -3.19 -0.61 -16.32
C SER A 104 -4.56 -1.13 -15.90
N ARG A 105 -5.51 -0.21 -15.78
CA ARG A 105 -6.90 -0.55 -15.51
C ARG A 105 -7.51 -1.26 -16.72
N LYS A 106 -8.38 -2.24 -16.48
CA LYS A 106 -9.18 -2.89 -17.52
C LYS A 106 -10.60 -2.32 -17.63
N CYS A 107 -11.12 -1.79 -16.52
CA CYS A 107 -12.47 -1.22 -16.47
C CYS A 107 -12.39 0.32 -16.44
N PRO A 108 -13.04 1.02 -17.39
CA PRO A 108 -12.93 2.47 -17.51
C PRO A 108 -13.68 3.25 -16.42
N THR A 109 -14.47 2.58 -15.57
CA THR A 109 -15.36 3.23 -14.59
C THR A 109 -14.98 2.98 -13.13
N ILE A 110 -13.78 2.47 -12.86
CA ILE A 110 -13.30 2.25 -11.49
C ILE A 110 -13.08 3.61 -10.82
N LYS A 111 -13.88 3.90 -9.79
CA LYS A 111 -13.72 5.08 -8.94
C LYS A 111 -13.01 4.71 -7.65
N VAL A 112 -12.44 5.70 -6.97
CA VAL A 112 -11.85 5.51 -5.62
C VAL A 112 -12.89 4.92 -4.66
N GLN A 113 -14.15 5.36 -4.73
CA GLN A 113 -15.27 4.78 -3.95
C GLN A 113 -15.34 3.25 -4.10
N HIS A 114 -15.30 2.74 -5.35
CA HIS A 114 -15.38 1.30 -5.59
C HIS A 114 -14.22 0.53 -4.94
N ILE A 115 -13.02 1.11 -4.92
CA ILE A 115 -11.87 0.51 -4.22
C ILE A 115 -12.15 0.43 -2.72
N LEU A 116 -12.68 1.50 -2.11
CA LEU A 116 -12.98 1.51 -0.68
C LEU A 116 -14.12 0.55 -0.31
N ASP A 117 -15.17 0.48 -1.12
CA ASP A 117 -16.25 -0.48 -0.95
C ASP A 117 -15.69 -1.92 -0.94
N LEU A 118 -14.74 -2.21 -1.83
CA LEU A 118 -14.07 -3.51 -1.85
C LEU A 118 -13.18 -3.73 -0.62
N VAL A 119 -12.41 -2.72 -0.21
CA VAL A 119 -11.59 -2.77 1.03
C VAL A 119 -12.45 -3.19 2.21
N PHE A 120 -13.61 -2.57 2.39
CA PHE A 120 -14.50 -2.87 3.49
C PHE A 120 -15.19 -4.22 3.34
N ALA A 121 -15.70 -4.53 2.14
CA ALA A 121 -16.36 -5.80 1.86
C ALA A 121 -15.44 -7.02 2.03
N GLN A 122 -14.14 -6.88 1.78
CA GLN A 122 -13.14 -7.94 1.96
C GLN A 122 -12.49 -7.92 3.34
N GLY A 123 -12.86 -6.98 4.22
CA GLY A 123 -12.25 -6.87 5.55
C GLY A 123 -10.77 -6.49 5.52
N TRP A 124 -10.26 -5.89 4.43
CA TRP A 124 -8.84 -5.57 4.31
C TRP A 124 -8.36 -4.52 5.32
N HIS A 125 -9.29 -3.73 5.86
CA HIS A 125 -9.06 -2.80 6.97
C HIS A 125 -8.92 -3.48 8.34
N LYS A 126 -9.28 -4.76 8.47
CA LYS A 126 -9.21 -5.56 9.70
C LYS A 126 -7.96 -6.42 9.79
N TYR A 127 -6.96 -6.14 8.95
CA TYR A 127 -5.73 -6.92 8.87
C TYR A 127 -4.84 -6.73 10.10
N LYS A 128 -4.40 -7.85 10.69
CA LYS A 128 -3.48 -7.93 11.81
C LYS A 128 -2.07 -8.21 11.30
N MET A 129 -1.14 -7.29 11.54
CA MET A 129 0.27 -7.48 11.24
C MET A 129 0.89 -8.54 12.16
N LEU A 130 1.83 -9.31 11.63
CA LEU A 130 2.62 -10.25 12.41
C LEU A 130 3.55 -9.48 13.35
N THR A 131 3.53 -9.80 14.65
CA THR A 131 4.54 -9.34 15.60
C THR A 131 5.63 -10.40 15.70
N THR A 132 6.86 -10.06 15.34
CA THR A 132 8.03 -10.95 15.49
C THR A 132 8.51 -10.96 16.94
N SER A 133 9.39 -11.92 17.28
CA SER A 133 9.95 -12.07 18.63
C SER A 133 10.68 -10.83 19.15
N ASN A 134 11.26 -10.02 18.27
CA ASN A 134 11.88 -8.74 18.60
C ASN A 134 10.90 -7.53 18.54
N GLY A 135 9.60 -7.78 18.52
CA GLY A 135 8.56 -6.75 18.55
C GLY A 135 8.24 -6.09 17.21
N ALA A 136 9.02 -6.34 16.15
CA ALA A 136 8.80 -5.72 14.85
C ALA A 136 7.45 -6.15 14.23
N LYS A 137 6.78 -5.22 13.54
CA LYS A 137 5.51 -5.50 12.85
C LYS A 137 5.77 -5.79 11.37
N LYS A 138 5.26 -6.91 10.88
CA LYS A 138 5.49 -7.42 9.52
C LYS A 138 4.17 -7.79 8.84
N GLY A 139 4.23 -7.98 7.53
CA GLY A 139 3.08 -8.44 6.73
C GLY A 139 2.41 -7.39 5.86
N CYS A 140 2.99 -6.20 5.67
CA CYS A 140 2.51 -5.22 4.69
C CYS A 140 2.52 -5.79 3.26
N ARG A 141 3.53 -6.58 2.88
CA ARG A 141 3.61 -7.21 1.56
C ARG A 141 2.48 -8.22 1.31
N HIS A 142 2.12 -9.02 2.32
CA HIS A 142 0.99 -9.95 2.23
C HIS A 142 -0.35 -9.20 2.09
N HIS A 143 -0.51 -8.07 2.79
CA HIS A 143 -1.69 -7.22 2.64
C HIS A 143 -1.82 -6.66 1.22
N ILE A 144 -0.72 -6.13 0.66
CA ILE A 144 -0.67 -5.63 -0.73
C ILE A 144 -0.95 -6.75 -1.74
N GLN A 145 -0.37 -7.94 -1.53
CA GLN A 145 -0.65 -9.11 -2.36
C GLN A 145 -2.15 -9.41 -2.39
N THR A 146 -2.80 -9.45 -1.23
CA THR A 146 -4.23 -9.74 -1.12
C THR A 146 -5.08 -8.69 -1.85
N MET A 147 -4.74 -7.40 -1.73
CA MET A 147 -5.46 -6.34 -2.44
C MET A 147 -5.31 -6.46 -3.97
N LEU A 148 -4.08 -6.68 -4.46
CA LEU A 148 -3.83 -6.85 -5.90
C LEU A 148 -4.57 -8.07 -6.47
N VAL A 149 -4.54 -9.21 -5.77
CA VAL A 149 -5.30 -10.41 -6.16
C VAL A 149 -6.80 -10.14 -6.15
N GLY A 150 -7.32 -9.35 -5.20
CA GLY A 150 -8.73 -8.93 -5.19
C GLY A 150 -9.09 -8.01 -6.36
N PHE A 151 -8.18 -7.11 -6.76
CA PHE A 151 -8.38 -6.29 -7.96
C PHE A 151 -8.36 -7.14 -9.24
N GLN A 152 -7.50 -8.17 -9.30
CA GLN A 152 -7.45 -9.12 -10.40
C GLN A 152 -8.74 -9.95 -10.50
N SER A 153 -9.27 -10.44 -9.37
CA SER A 153 -10.50 -11.25 -9.35
C SER A 153 -11.74 -10.46 -9.77
N ARG A 154 -11.72 -9.13 -9.61
CA ARG A 154 -12.73 -8.19 -10.12
C ARG A 154 -12.50 -7.77 -11.58
N ASN A 155 -11.47 -8.29 -12.25
CA ASN A 155 -11.04 -7.88 -13.59
C ASN A 155 -10.80 -6.37 -13.67
N TRP A 156 -10.29 -5.76 -12.60
CA TRP A 156 -9.93 -4.33 -12.57
C TRP A 156 -8.53 -4.07 -13.11
N ILE A 157 -7.64 -5.04 -12.92
CA ILE A 157 -6.27 -5.07 -13.46
C ILE A 157 -5.99 -6.48 -14.00
N ASP A 158 -4.98 -6.61 -14.85
CA ASP A 158 -4.54 -7.92 -15.35
C ASP A 158 -3.76 -8.72 -14.30
N SER A 159 -3.64 -10.03 -14.56
CA SER A 159 -2.82 -10.95 -13.77
C SER A 159 -1.32 -10.59 -13.80
N GLN A 160 -0.92 -9.85 -14.83
CA GLN A 160 0.40 -9.26 -14.98
C GLN A 160 0.31 -7.73 -14.95
N SER A 161 1.36 -7.14 -14.38
CA SER A 161 1.64 -5.72 -14.43
C SER A 161 2.09 -5.26 -15.83
N ASP A 162 2.18 -3.94 -16.04
CA ASP A 162 2.63 -3.37 -17.32
C ASP A 162 4.11 -3.69 -17.63
N THR A 163 4.88 -4.22 -16.66
CA THR A 163 6.25 -4.72 -16.87
C THR A 163 6.33 -6.25 -16.97
N SER A 164 5.20 -6.89 -17.24
CA SER A 164 5.05 -8.35 -17.44
C SER A 164 5.44 -9.19 -16.23
N LYS A 165 5.40 -8.61 -15.02
CA LYS A 165 5.59 -9.32 -13.75
C LYS A 165 4.25 -9.64 -13.11
N SER A 166 4.08 -10.87 -12.65
CA SER A 166 2.98 -11.23 -11.74
C SER A 166 3.28 -10.75 -10.32
N VAL A 167 2.27 -10.73 -9.47
CA VAL A 167 2.36 -10.27 -8.07
C VAL A 167 3.44 -11.02 -7.28
N GLU A 168 3.52 -12.34 -7.49
CA GLU A 168 4.48 -13.25 -6.84
C GLU A 168 5.92 -13.02 -7.32
N LYS A 169 6.11 -12.38 -8.48
CA LYS A 169 7.44 -12.14 -9.06
C LYS A 169 8.10 -10.85 -8.58
N PHE A 170 7.37 -9.90 -7.98
CA PHE A 170 7.99 -8.66 -7.49
C PHE A 170 7.85 -8.45 -5.98
N LEU A 171 6.74 -8.88 -5.35
CA LEU A 171 6.54 -8.65 -3.91
C LEU A 171 7.55 -9.35 -2.99
N PRO A 172 8.15 -10.51 -3.32
CA PRO A 172 9.18 -11.10 -2.46
C PRO A 172 10.44 -10.24 -2.31
N PHE A 173 10.65 -9.22 -3.15
CA PHE A 173 11.84 -8.40 -3.09
C PHE A 173 11.70 -7.25 -2.09
N VAL A 174 12.77 -7.04 -1.33
CA VAL A 174 12.97 -5.95 -0.39
C VAL A 174 14.02 -5.02 -0.99
N TYR A 175 13.63 -3.76 -1.16
CA TYR A 175 14.45 -2.70 -1.75
C TYR A 175 14.92 -1.76 -0.64
N THR A 176 16.20 -1.41 -0.61
CA THR A 176 16.77 -0.49 0.39
C THR A 176 17.75 0.46 -0.27
N ARG A 177 17.57 1.76 -0.06
CA ARG A 177 18.44 2.82 -0.59
C ARG A 177 19.56 3.09 0.40
N TYR A 178 20.77 3.29 -0.12
CA TYR A 178 21.93 3.67 0.67
C TYR A 178 21.89 5.18 0.99
N THR A 179 22.36 5.57 2.18
CA THR A 179 22.38 6.96 2.66
C THR A 179 23.42 7.81 1.95
N ASP A 180 24.59 7.23 1.73
CA ASP A 180 25.77 7.85 1.14
C ASP A 180 25.68 7.97 -0.39
N ASP A 181 24.89 7.10 -1.04
CA ASP A 181 24.55 7.21 -2.45
C ASP A 181 23.08 6.86 -2.71
N SER A 182 22.26 7.89 -2.90
CA SER A 182 20.84 7.75 -3.21
C SER A 182 20.54 7.00 -4.52
N ARG A 183 21.52 6.81 -5.40
CA ARG A 183 21.40 6.02 -6.63
C ARG A 183 21.62 4.54 -6.40
N LYS A 184 22.26 4.16 -5.29
CA LYS A 184 22.55 2.78 -4.95
C LYS A 184 21.35 2.17 -4.21
N ILE A 185 20.85 1.05 -4.72
CA ILE A 185 19.75 0.29 -4.14
C ILE A 185 20.20 -1.15 -3.93
N SER A 186 20.08 -1.65 -2.70
CA SER A 186 20.17 -3.08 -2.40
C SER A 186 18.82 -3.73 -2.65
N ILE A 187 18.84 -4.91 -3.27
CA ILE A 187 17.66 -5.72 -3.57
C ILE A 187 17.89 -7.11 -3.01
N GLU A 188 17.02 -7.54 -2.10
CA GLU A 188 17.10 -8.86 -1.47
C GLU A 188 15.77 -9.59 -1.61
N LYS A 189 15.81 -10.88 -1.98
CA LYS A 189 14.62 -11.71 -1.97
C LYS A 189 14.38 -12.21 -0.54
N ARG A 190 13.21 -11.92 0.03
CA ARG A 190 12.79 -12.41 1.35
C ARG A 190 11.41 -13.06 1.30
N PRO A 191 11.16 -14.10 2.10
CA PRO A 191 9.81 -14.60 2.32
C PRO A 191 8.83 -13.47 2.65
N ILE A 192 7.58 -13.62 2.24
CA ILE A 192 6.52 -12.69 2.60
C ILE A 192 5.99 -13.10 3.97
N ASP A 193 6.20 -12.24 4.97
CA ASP A 193 5.61 -12.43 6.29
C ASP A 193 4.08 -12.34 6.18
N ILE A 194 3.38 -13.29 6.80
CA ILE A 194 1.93 -13.43 6.71
C ILE A 194 1.30 -12.93 8.01
N GLY A 195 0.49 -11.88 7.91
CA GLY A 195 -0.47 -11.48 8.95
C GLY A 195 -1.84 -12.13 8.74
N ARG A 196 -2.84 -11.72 9.51
CA ARG A 196 -4.16 -12.39 9.54
C ARG A 196 -5.30 -11.39 9.27
N PHE A 197 -6.24 -11.75 8.40
CA PHE A 197 -7.52 -11.04 8.27
C PHE A 197 -8.56 -11.58 9.26
N LEU A 198 -9.42 -10.71 9.78
CA LEU A 198 -10.54 -11.05 10.66
C LEU A 198 -11.88 -11.00 9.92
#